data_AF-A0AA51J229-F1
#
_entry.id   AF-A0AA51J229-F1
#
_cell.length_a   1.000
_cell.length_b   1.000
_cell.length_c   1.000
_cell.angle_alpha   90.00
_cell.angle_beta   90.00
_cell.angle_gamma   90.00
#
_symmetry.space_group_name_H-M   'P 1'
#
loop_
_entity.id
_entity.type
_entity.pdbx_description
1 polymer ?
#
loop_
_entity_poly.entity_id
_entity_poly.type
_entity_poly.pdbx_seq_one_letter_code
_entity_poly.pdbx_strand_id
1 'polypeptide(L)' 'EHKKQYDSEVEDKFRMKIFAENKHKIAKHNAKYERGQVSYRLKANKYCDMLHHEFVHTMNGFN' A
#
# COMPACT_ATOMS: atom_id res chain seq x y z
N GLU A 1 12.07 10.94 -1.00
CA GLU A 1 11.01 10.66 -1.99
C GLU A 1 11.31 9.38 -2.75
N HIS A 2 10.27 8.62 -3.10
CA HIS A 2 10.40 7.28 -3.68
C HIS A 2 10.60 7.36 -5.20
N LYS A 3 11.84 7.21 -5.69
CA LYS A 3 12.20 7.19 -7.12
C LYS A 3 11.79 5.88 -7.79
N LYS A 4 10.50 5.68 -8.05
CA LYS A 4 10.02 4.52 -8.82
C LYS A 4 9.95 4.89 -10.30
N GLN A 5 10.66 4.15 -11.13
CA GLN A 5 10.55 4.20 -12.59
C GLN A 5 9.73 3.00 -13.01
N TYR A 6 8.63 3.23 -13.70
CA TYR A 6 7.83 2.18 -14.33
C TYR A 6 8.04 2.26 -15.84
N ASP A 7 8.26 1.12 -16.49
CA ASP A 7 8.62 1.06 -17.91
C ASP A 7 7.45 1.42 -18.83
N SER A 8 6.22 1.49 -18.31
CA SER A 8 5.00 1.72 -19.10
C SER A 8 3.98 2.61 -18.38
N GLU A 9 3.31 3.49 -19.14
CA GLU A 9 2.17 4.28 -18.66
C GLU A 9 1.01 3.43 -18.13
N VAL A 10 0.86 2.21 -18.64
CA VAL A 10 -0.15 1.25 -18.18
C VAL A 10 0.18 0.78 -16.75
N GLU A 11 1.45 0.51 -16.50
CA GLU A 11 1.92 0.12 -15.17
C GLU A 11 1.82 1.30 -14.20
N ASP A 12 2.14 2.52 -14.62
CA ASP A 12 2.03 3.71 -13.78
C ASP A 12 0.58 3.98 -13.34
N LYS A 13 -0.39 3.87 -14.27
CA LYS A 13 -1.83 3.97 -13.94
C LYS A 13 -2.27 2.85 -12.98
N PHE A 14 -1.77 1.64 -13.19
CA PHE A 14 -2.09 0.49 -12.34
C PHE A 14 -1.52 0.69 -10.91
N ARG A 15 -0.26 1.10 -10.79
CA ARG A 15 0.42 1.39 -9.52
C ARG A 15 -0.24 2.55 -8.79
N MET A 16 -0.64 3.60 -9.51
CA MET A 16 -1.40 4.72 -8.94
C MET A 16 -2.77 4.28 -8.40
N LYS A 17 -3.47 3.38 -9.11
CA LYS A 17 -4.72 2.80 -8.62
C LYS A 17 -4.51 2.01 -7.32
N ILE A 18 -3.47 1.18 -7.25
CA ILE A 18 -3.13 0.41 -6.04
C ILE A 18 -2.83 1.35 -4.87
N PHE A 19 -2.06 2.41 -5.12
CA PHE A 19 -1.76 3.42 -4.12
C PHE A 19 -3.03 4.10 -3.57
N ALA A 20 -3.97 4.47 -4.46
CA ALA A 20 -5.25 5.06 -4.05
C ALA A 20 -6.07 4.09 -3.18
N GLU A 21 -6.16 2.82 -3.56
CA GLU A 21 -6.86 1.79 -2.79
C GLU A 21 -6.23 1.57 -1.41
N ASN A 22 -4.90 1.49 -1.35
CA ASN A 22 -4.18 1.31 -0.08
C ASN A 22 -4.29 2.56 0.81
N LYS A 23 -4.23 3.77 0.25
CA LYS A 23 -4.47 5.01 0.99
C LYS A 23 -5.88 5.06 1.58
N HIS A 24 -6.89 4.62 0.83
CA HIS A 24 -8.25 4.51 1.34
C HIS A 24 -8.38 3.50 2.49
N LYS A 25 -7.72 2.34 2.38
CA LYS A 25 -7.66 1.35 3.49
C LYS A 25 -7.00 1.93 4.74
N ILE A 26 -5.89 2.66 4.59
CA ILE A 26 -5.20 3.34 5.69
C ILE A 26 -6.13 4.35 6.36
N ALA A 27 -6.82 5.19 5.59
CA ALA A 27 -7.76 6.17 6.13
C ALA A 27 -8.88 5.48 6.91
N LYS A 28 -9.47 4.41 6.36
CA LYS A 28 -10.52 3.63 7.04
C LYS A 28 -10.03 2.97 8.33
N HIS A 29 -8.78 2.49 8.36
CA HIS A 29 -8.19 1.92 9.57
C HIS A 29 -7.87 2.99 10.62
N ASN A 30 -7.34 4.15 10.21
CA ASN A 30 -7.08 5.26 11.13
C ASN A 30 -8.37 5.84 11.71
N ALA A 31 -9.46 5.89 10.94
CA ALA A 31 -10.79 6.24 11.46
C ALA A 31 -11.34 5.20 12.46
N LYS A 32 -10.92 3.93 12.39
CA LYS A 32 -11.22 2.93 13.43
C LYS A 32 -10.34 3.14 14.67
N TYR A 33 -9.08 3.52 14.47
CA TYR A 33 -8.14 3.80 15.55
C TYR A 33 -8.63 4.98 16.39
N GLU A 34 -9.09 6.06 15.75
CA GLU A 34 -9.64 7.23 16.44
C GLU A 34 -10.90 6.90 17.27
N ARG A 35 -11.64 5.86 16.86
CA ARG A 35 -12.78 5.31 17.62
C ARG A 35 -12.40 4.27 18.67
N GLY A 36 -11.10 4.02 18.88
CA GLY A 36 -10.59 3.03 19.84
C GLY A 36 -10.86 1.57 19.45
N GLN A 37 -11.22 1.29 18.19
CA GLN A 37 -11.55 -0.08 17.74
C GLN A 37 -10.31 -0.91 17.33
N VAL A 38 -9.17 -0.25 17.12
CA VAL A 38 -7.89 -0.88 16.78
C VAL A 38 -6.78 -0.21 17.57
N SER A 39 -5.73 -0.97 17.90
CA SER A 39 -4.64 -0.52 18.77
C SER A 39 -3.49 0.19 18.06
N TYR A 40 -3.49 0.24 16.72
CA TYR A 40 -2.41 0.83 15.93
C TYR A 40 -2.95 1.69 14.77
N ARG A 41 -2.09 2.57 14.26
CA ARG A 41 -2.36 3.38 13.06
C ARG A 41 -1.53 2.86 11.90
N LEU A 42 -2.07 3.02 10.69
CA LEU A 42 -1.34 2.76 9.47
C LEU A 42 -0.83 4.08 8.88
N LYS A 43 0.34 4.03 8.25
CA LYS A 43 0.95 5.14 7.52
C LYS A 43 1.31 4.70 6.11
N ALA A 44 1.15 5.60 5.14
CA ALA A 44 1.60 5.34 3.79
C ALA A 44 3.13 5.21 3.75
N ASN A 45 3.63 4.13 3.16
CA ASN A 45 5.04 3.80 3.06
C ASN A 45 5.41 3.47 1.59
N LYS A 46 6.68 3.12 1.36
CA LYS A 46 7.22 2.80 0.03
C LYS A 46 6.63 1.54 -0.63
N TYR A 47 5.79 0.80 0.09
CA TYR A 47 5.12 -0.41 -0.37
C TYR A 47 3.63 -0.17 -0.63
N CYS A 48 3.14 1.06 -0.51
CA CYS A 48 1.73 1.37 -0.70
C CYS A 48 1.21 1.20 -2.14
N ASP A 49 2.10 1.07 -3.11
CA ASP A 49 1.82 0.81 -4.52
C ASP A 49 2.01 -0.67 -4.90
N MET A 50 2.32 -1.53 -3.93
CA MET A 50 2.40 -2.98 -4.13
C MET A 50 1.07 -3.64 -3.77
N LEU A 51 0.69 -4.65 -4.55
CA LEU A 51 -0.39 -5.55 -4.19
C LEU A 51 0.05 -6.47 -3.04
N HIS A 52 -0.93 -6.97 -2.30
CA HIS A 52 -0.65 -7.91 -1.21
C HIS A 52 0.08 -9.16 -1.69
N HIS A 53 -0.29 -9.71 -2.86
CA HIS A 53 0.40 -10.87 -3.41
C HIS A 53 1.84 -10.56 -3.81
N GLU A 54 2.11 -9.37 -4.38
CA GLU A 54 3.46 -8.95 -4.75
C GLU A 54 4.31 -8.77 -3.49
N PHE A 55 3.76 -8.12 -2.47
CA PHE A 55 4.44 -7.94 -1.20
C PHE A 55 4.77 -9.28 -0.55
N VAL A 56 3.83 -10.24 -0.54
CA VAL A 56 4.07 -11.58 -0.01
C VAL A 56 5.13 -12.29 -0.85
N HIS A 57 5.06 -12.26 -2.19
CA HIS A 57 6.06 -12.93 -3.02
C HIS A 57 7.46 -12.34 -2.87
N THR A 58 7.59 -11.01 -2.71
CA THR A 58 8.90 -10.35 -2.57
C THR A 58 9.47 -10.40 -1.15
N MET A 59 8.62 -10.39 -0.12
CA MET A 59 9.05 -10.24 1.28
C MET A 59 8.83 -11.48 2.14
N ASN A 60 8.15 -12.51 1.64
CA ASN A 60 8.03 -13.79 2.31
C ASN A 60 9.18 -14.67 1.82
N GLY A 61 10.27 -14.72 2.59
CA GLY A 61 11.49 -15.47 2.27
C GLY A 61 11.35 -17.00 2.26
N PHE A 62 10.15 -17.51 2.03
CA PHE A 62 9.88 -18.92 1.77
C PHE A 62 9.85 -19.11 0.25
N ASN A 63 10.91 -19.73 -0.27
CA ASN A 63 11.05 -20.16 -1.65
C ASN A 63 10.99 -21.69 -1.69
#